data_AF-A0A1I0GZF4-F1
#
_entry.id   AF-A0A1I0GZF4-F1
#
_cell.length_a   1.000
_cell.length_b   1.000
_cell.length_c   1.000
_cell.angle_alpha   90.00
_cell.angle_beta   90.00
_cell.angle_gamma   90.00
#
_symmetry.space_group_name_H-M   'P 1'
#
loop_
_entity.id
_entity.type
_entity.pdbx_description
1 polymer ?
#
loop_
_entity_poly.entity_id
_entity_poly.type
_entity_poly.pdbx_seq_one_letter_code
_entity_poly.pdbx_strand_id
1 'polypeptide(L)'
;MIPHQKYVDDPLGEWKRMVEVRQDLVTDPDGQRAKLRDLAMLAHQRHQVAAVELSDMLEITDAAREWGLVELEEGYHLGIFRRPEHELEAGTQCFYKGKLIRVL
;
A
#
# COMPACT_ATOMS: atom_id res chain seq x y z
N MET A 1 -13.57 -13.34 14.79
CA MET A 1 -13.20 -14.32 13.74
C MET A 1 -12.23 -13.62 12.82
N ILE A 2 -10.92 -13.85 12.98
CA ILE A 2 -9.89 -13.26 12.12
C ILE A 2 -9.81 -14.17 10.89
N PRO A 3 -10.06 -13.67 9.66
CA PRO A 3 -10.06 -14.51 8.47
C PRO A 3 -8.68 -15.17 8.31
N HIS A 4 -8.67 -16.43 7.88
CA HIS A 4 -7.46 -17.22 7.62
C HIS A 4 -6.51 -16.44 6.71
N GLN A 5 -5.53 -15.77 7.31
CA GLN A 5 -4.44 -15.13 6.63
C GLN A 5 -3.67 -16.26 5.93
N LYS A 6 -3.56 -16.16 4.60
CA LYS A 6 -2.75 -17.05 3.76
C LYS A 6 -1.41 -17.26 4.47
N TYR A 7 -0.96 -18.51 4.62
CA TYR A 7 0.29 -18.80 5.35
C TYR A 7 1.43 -17.99 4.72
N VAL A 8 2.00 -17.08 5.50
CA VAL A 8 3.20 -16.30 5.14
C VAL A 8 4.41 -17.05 5.68
N ASP A 9 5.35 -17.40 4.81
CA ASP A 9 6.55 -18.16 5.17
C ASP A 9 7.62 -17.24 5.81
N ASP A 10 8.01 -16.18 5.10
CA ASP A 10 8.97 -15.17 5.56
C ASP A 10 8.31 -13.76 5.63
N PRO A 11 7.75 -13.37 6.79
CA PRO A 11 7.06 -12.08 6.91
C PRO A 11 7.98 -10.88 6.82
N LEU A 12 9.22 -10.95 7.33
CA LEU A 12 10.21 -9.89 7.17
C LEU A 12 10.62 -9.70 5.71
N GLY A 13 10.90 -10.80 5.00
CA GLY A 13 11.23 -10.75 3.57
C GLY A 13 10.08 -10.20 2.74
N GLU A 14 8.85 -10.61 3.05
CA GLU A 14 7.66 -10.09 2.36
C GLU A 14 7.42 -8.60 2.68
N TRP A 15 7.61 -8.16 3.93
CA TRP A 15 7.53 -6.76 4.32
C TRP A 15 8.53 -5.90 3.54
N LYS A 16 9.82 -6.31 3.51
CA LYS A 16 10.89 -5.61 2.78
C LYS A 16 10.58 -5.50 1.29
N ARG A 17 10.02 -6.55 0.69
CA ARG A 17 9.60 -6.51 -0.71
C ARG A 17 8.45 -5.53 -0.91
N MET A 18 7.42 -5.61 -0.07
CA MET A 18 6.16 -4.87 -0.26
C MET A 18 6.32 -3.37 -0.04
N VAL A 19 7.13 -2.94 0.91
CA VAL A 19 7.36 -1.51 1.19
C VAL A 19 8.06 -0.79 0.04
N GLU A 20 8.70 -1.53 -0.87
CA GLU A 20 9.35 -1.00 -2.07
C GLU A 20 8.43 -1.01 -3.32
N VAL A 21 7.24 -1.63 -3.24
CA VAL A 21 6.31 -1.71 -4.39
C VAL A 21 5.49 -0.42 -4.49
N ARG A 22 6.09 0.60 -5.11
CA ARG A 22 5.49 1.93 -5.31
C ARG A 22 4.09 1.90 -5.91
N GLN A 23 3.87 1.07 -6.93
CA GLN A 23 2.56 0.96 -7.58
C GLN A 23 1.47 0.59 -6.57
N ASP A 24 1.74 -0.39 -5.72
CA ASP A 24 0.79 -0.86 -4.71
C ASP A 24 0.54 0.22 -3.65
N LEU A 25 1.59 0.94 -3.24
CA LEU A 25 1.51 2.03 -2.26
C LEU A 25 0.69 3.22 -2.75
N VAL A 26 0.74 3.57 -4.03
CA VAL A 26 -0.07 4.66 -4.61
C VAL A 26 -1.50 4.20 -4.87
N THR A 27 -1.70 2.94 -5.27
CA THR A 27 -3.01 2.47 -5.74
C THR A 27 -3.99 2.12 -4.62
N ASP A 28 -3.49 1.67 -3.47
CA ASP A 28 -4.27 1.38 -2.26
C ASP A 28 -3.42 1.65 -1.01
N PRO A 29 -3.10 2.93 -0.70
CA PRO A 29 -2.20 3.27 0.40
C PRO A 29 -2.64 2.69 1.75
N ASP A 30 -3.94 2.79 2.07
CA ASP A 30 -4.49 2.29 3.33
C ASP A 30 -4.51 0.76 3.40
N GLY A 31 -4.87 0.08 2.30
CA GLY A 31 -4.85 -1.37 2.25
C GLY A 31 -3.43 -1.94 2.32
N GLN A 32 -2.44 -1.26 1.72
CA GLN A 32 -1.03 -1.65 1.85
C GLN A 32 -0.49 -1.40 3.26
N ARG A 33 -0.83 -0.28 3.88
CA ARG A 33 -0.48 0.00 5.28
C ARG A 33 -0.96 -1.13 6.20
N ALA A 34 -2.20 -1.58 6.04
CA ALA A 34 -2.75 -2.66 6.85
C ALA A 34 -1.94 -3.96 6.69
N LYS A 35 -1.60 -4.33 5.45
CA LYS A 35 -0.79 -5.53 5.17
C LYS A 35 0.62 -5.43 5.74
N LEU A 36 1.30 -4.30 5.52
CA LEU A 36 2.65 -4.04 6.03
C LEU A 36 2.69 -4.08 7.56
N ARG A 37 1.70 -3.48 8.23
CA ARG A 37 1.57 -3.57 9.70
C ARG A 37 1.44 -5.02 10.16
N ASP A 38 0.58 -5.81 9.52
CA ASP A 38 0.37 -7.20 9.90
C ASP A 38 1.64 -8.05 9.68
N LEU A 39 2.38 -7.80 8.60
CA LEU A 39 3.67 -8.44 8.35
C LEU A 39 4.73 -8.06 9.38
N ALA A 40 4.82 -6.77 9.76
CA ALA A 40 5.74 -6.31 10.79
C ALA A 40 5.45 -6.96 12.15
N MET A 41 4.17 -6.98 12.55
CA MET A 41 3.72 -7.66 13.78
C MET A 41 4.05 -9.15 13.75
N LEU A 42 3.83 -9.82 12.61
CA LEU A 42 4.11 -11.24 12.45
C LEU A 42 5.62 -11.54 12.47
N ALA A 43 6.44 -10.69 11.85
CA ALA A 43 7.91 -10.79 11.89
C ALA A 43 8.44 -10.69 13.33
N HIS A 44 7.91 -9.75 14.11
CA HIS A 44 8.26 -9.63 15.52
C HIS A 44 7.80 -10.84 16.35
N GLN A 45 6.55 -11.29 16.15
CA GLN A 45 6.02 -12.48 16.81
C GLN A 45 6.85 -13.74 16.53
N ARG A 46 7.44 -13.83 15.35
CA ARG A 46 8.34 -14.93 14.93
C ARG A 46 9.81 -14.68 15.24
N HIS A 47 10.13 -13.65 16.02
CA HIS A 47 11.49 -13.29 16.42
C HIS A 47 12.44 -13.04 15.24
N GLN A 48 11.92 -12.62 14.09
CA GLN A 48 12.76 -12.17 12.96
C GLN A 48 13.35 -10.77 13.21
N VAL A 49 12.71 -9.99 14.09
CA VAL A 49 13.10 -8.64 14.49
C VAL A 49 12.83 -8.40 15.97
N ALA A 50 13.66 -7.58 16.60
CA ALA A 50 13.50 -7.10 17.97
C ALA A 50 12.40 -6.03 18.07
N ALA A 51 12.04 -5.66 19.30
CA ALA A 51 11.00 -4.64 19.54
C ALA A 51 11.38 -3.25 18.99
N VAL A 52 12.67 -2.89 19.03
CA VAL A 52 13.16 -1.63 18.45
C VAL A 52 12.99 -1.61 16.93
N GLU A 53 13.37 -2.69 16.26
CA GLU A 53 13.21 -2.85 14.80
C GLU A 53 11.72 -2.90 14.40
N LEU A 54 10.85 -3.48 15.24
CA LEU A 54 9.40 -3.42 15.03
C LEU A 54 8.90 -1.96 15.03
N SER A 55 9.37 -1.11 15.95
CA SER A 55 9.00 0.30 15.99
C SER A 55 9.36 0.97 14.66
N ASP A 56 10.60 0.79 14.20
CA ASP A 56 11.08 1.35 12.93
C ASP A 56 10.25 0.84 11.75
N MET A 57 9.92 -0.45 11.70
CA MET A 57 9.08 -1.03 10.64
C MET A 57 7.67 -0.41 10.61
N LEU A 58 7.08 -0.14 11.77
CA LEU A 58 5.75 0.50 11.85
C LEU A 58 5.81 1.97 11.41
N GLU A 59 6.87 2.68 11.80
CA GLU A 59 7.11 4.07 11.35
C GLU A 59 7.30 4.15 9.83
N ILE A 60 8.10 3.25 9.25
CA ILE A 60 8.29 3.17 7.80
C ILE A 60 6.97 2.81 7.10
N THR A 61 6.17 1.92 7.69
CA THR A 61 4.85 1.55 7.15
C THR A 61 3.91 2.76 7.08
N ASP A 62 3.93 3.62 8.11
CA ASP A 62 3.14 4.85 8.13
C ASP A 62 3.69 5.88 7.14
N ALA A 63 5.01 6.06 7.07
CA ALA A 63 5.65 6.94 6.10
C ALA A 63 5.35 6.53 4.64
N ALA A 64 5.37 5.24 4.33
CA ALA A 64 5.06 4.72 2.99
C ALA A 64 3.60 5.01 2.60
N ARG A 65 2.67 4.95 3.55
CA ARG A 65 1.26 5.30 3.35
C ARG A 65 1.09 6.81 3.10
N GLU A 66 1.74 7.66 3.88
CA GLU A 66 1.71 9.12 3.65
C GLU A 66 2.29 9.47 2.28
N TRP A 67 3.43 8.86 1.90
CA TRP A 67 3.99 9.04 0.56
C TRP A 67 3.00 8.63 -0.54
N GLY A 68 2.37 7.46 -0.42
CA GLY A 68 1.38 6.99 -1.39
C GLY A 68 0.18 7.92 -1.56
N LEU A 69 -0.26 8.57 -0.47
CA LEU A 69 -1.34 9.56 -0.51
C LEU A 69 -0.92 10.85 -1.23
N VAL A 70 0.29 11.33 -0.98
CA VAL A 70 0.85 12.52 -1.66
C VAL A 70 0.98 12.24 -3.16
N GLU A 71 1.55 11.12 -3.56
CA GLU A 71 1.72 10.76 -4.98
C GLU A 71 0.36 10.60 -5.69
N LEU A 72 -0.64 10.05 -4.99
CA LEU A 72 -1.99 9.95 -5.53
C LEU A 72 -2.60 11.34 -5.75
N GLU A 73 -2.46 12.24 -4.78
CA GLU A 73 -2.92 13.63 -4.89
C GLU A 73 -2.20 14.39 -6.02
N GLU A 74 -0.88 14.26 -6.12
CA GLU A 74 -0.08 14.84 -7.20
C GLU A 74 -0.48 14.29 -8.57
N GLY A 75 -0.74 12.98 -8.67
CA GLY A 75 -1.24 12.36 -9.90
C GLY A 75 -2.57 12.95 -10.37
N TYR A 76 -3.47 13.32 -9.44
CA TYR A 76 -4.68 14.07 -9.78
C TYR A 76 -4.38 15.51 -10.19
N HIS A 77 -3.48 16.19 -9.47
CA HIS A 77 -3.10 17.58 -9.75
C HIS A 77 -2.46 17.75 -11.13
N LEU A 78 -1.60 16.81 -11.52
CA LEU A 78 -0.92 16.78 -12.82
C LEU A 78 -1.80 16.28 -13.97
N GLY A 79 -3.02 15.82 -13.69
CA GLY A 79 -3.94 15.28 -14.69
C GLY A 79 -3.56 13.89 -15.23
N ILE A 80 -2.66 13.18 -14.53
CA ILE A 80 -2.32 11.77 -14.84
C ILE A 80 -3.51 10.88 -14.51
N PHE A 81 -4.17 11.14 -13.38
CA PHE A 81 -5.41 10.49 -12.99
C PHE A 81 -6.57 11.48 -13.12
N ARG A 82 -7.73 11.00 -13.59
CA ARG A 82 -8.98 11.76 -13.46
C ARG A 82 -9.86 11.18 -12.36
N ARG A 83 -10.53 12.07 -11.64
CA ARG A 83 -11.55 11.69 -10.68
C ARG A 83 -12.77 11.15 -11.43
N PRO A 84 -13.42 10.08 -10.92
CA PRO A 84 -14.58 9.47 -11.56
C PRO A 84 -15.83 10.39 -11.59
N GLU A 85 -15.81 11.49 -10.85
CA GLU A 85 -16.83 12.55 -10.88
C GLU A 85 -16.74 13.47 -12.13
N HIS A 86 -15.70 13.32 -12.96
CA HIS A 86 -15.57 14.00 -14.24
C HIS A 86 -15.93 13.07 -15.41
N GLU A 87 -16.34 13.62 -16.55
CA GLU A 87 -16.45 12.85 -17.79
C GLU A 87 -15.10 12.20 -18.11
N LEU A 88 -15.09 10.87 -18.15
CA LEU A 88 -13.90 10.10 -18.44
C LEU A 88 -13.86 9.81 -19.95
N GLU A 89 -12.97 10.50 -20.65
CA GLU A 89 -12.69 10.22 -22.06
C GLU A 89 -12.01 8.84 -22.22
N ALA A 90 -12.19 8.20 -23.38
CA ALA A 90 -11.49 6.97 -23.71
C ALA A 90 -9.97 7.15 -23.57
N GLY A 91 -9.32 6.18 -22.91
CA GLY A 91 -7.90 6.21 -22.59
C GLY A 91 -7.55 6.82 -21.23
N THR A 92 -8.50 7.46 -20.53
CA THR A 92 -8.29 8.05 -19.20
C THR A 92 -7.95 6.99 -18.15
N GLN A 93 -6.97 7.28 -17.29
CA GLN A 93 -6.67 6.47 -16.10
C GLN A 93 -7.42 7.05 -14.89
N CYS A 94 -8.14 6.20 -14.15
CA CYS A 94 -8.80 6.60 -12.91
C CYS A 94 -8.80 5.49 -11.87
N PHE A 95 -8.98 5.86 -10.61
CA PHE A 95 -9.18 4.92 -9.51
C PHE A 95 -10.67 4.68 -9.27
N TYR A 96 -11.11 3.44 -9.45
CA TYR A 96 -12.48 3.03 -9.17
C TYR A 96 -12.49 1.84 -8.22
N LYS A 97 -13.16 1.98 -7.06
CA LYS A 97 -13.23 0.95 -6.00
C LYS A 97 -11.84 0.37 -5.62
N GLY A 98 -10.84 1.24 -5.46
CA GLY A 98 -9.48 0.84 -5.07
C GLY A 98 -8.69 0.12 -6.18
N LYS A 99 -9.09 0.26 -7.44
CA LYS A 99 -8.36 -0.28 -8.59
C LYS A 99 -8.08 0.80 -9.62
N LEU A 100 -6.84 0.82 -10.11
CA LEU A 100 -6.49 1.61 -11.30
C LEU A 100 -7.13 0.95 -12.52
N ILE A 101 -7.99 1.70 -13.20
CA ILE A 101 -8.62 1.27 -14.45
C ILE A 101 -8.30 2.25 -15.57
N ARG A 102 -8.24 1.73 -16.79
CA ARG A 102 -8.19 2.55 -18.01
C ARG A 102 -9.55 2.48 -18.69
N VAL A 103 -10.16 3.61 -18.95
CA VAL A 103 -11.42 3.68 -19.70
C VAL A 103 -11.13 3.30 -21.15
N LEU A 104 -11.89 2.33 -21.68
CA LEU A 104 -11.76 1.84 -23.06
C LEU A 104 -12.59 2.66 -24.03
#